data_AF-A0A6P4EEA1-F1
#
_entry.id   AF-A0A6P4EEA1-F1
#
_cell.length_a   1.000
_cell.length_b   1.000
_cell.length_c   1.000
_cell.angle_alpha   90.00
_cell.angle_beta   90.00
_cell.angle_gamma   90.00
#
_symmetry.space_group_name_H-M   'P 1'
#
loop_
_entity.id
_entity.type
_entity.pdbx_description
1 polymer ?
#
loop_
_entity_poly.entity_id
_entity_poly.type
_entity_poly.pdbx_seq_one_letter_code
_entity_poly.pdbx_strand_id
1 'polypeptide(L)' 'MAFRIPFGKKHAEIASSFIRSGAGFGGAAGLAVLYYTDWKLVLQYVPIYGSKFDKSE' A
#
# COMPACT_ATOMS: atom_id res chain seq x y z
N MET A 1 12.18 -31.47 17.26
CA MET A 1 12.56 -31.10 15.88
C MET A 1 12.31 -29.61 15.72
N ALA A 2 13.36 -28.78 15.76
CA ALA A 2 13.19 -27.33 15.70
C ALA A 2 12.97 -26.89 14.25
N PHE A 3 11.82 -26.26 13.97
CA PHE A 3 11.53 -25.65 12.67
C PHE A 3 12.42 -24.42 12.49
N ARG A 4 13.56 -24.58 11.81
CA ARG A 4 14.47 -23.48 11.53
C ARG A 4 14.05 -22.87 10.19
N ILE A 5 13.40 -21.70 10.25
CA ILE A 5 12.99 -20.97 9.05
C ILE A 5 14.27 -20.49 8.33
N PRO A 6 14.57 -20.93 7.10
CA PRO A 6 15.84 -20.62 6.44
C PRO A 6 15.81 -19.24 5.78
N PHE A 7 15.45 -18.18 6.51
CA PHE A 7 15.63 -16.81 6.02
C PHE A 7 17.09 -16.39 6.17
N GLY A 8 17.80 -16.30 5.05
CA GLY A 8 19.20 -15.88 5.00
C GLY A 8 19.43 -14.72 4.03
N LYS A 9 20.70 -14.30 3.91
CA LYS A 9 21.13 -13.16 3.07
C LYS A 9 20.57 -13.21 1.63
N LYS A 10 20.60 -14.40 1.00
CA LYS A 10 20.06 -14.61 -0.35
C LYS A 10 18.56 -14.32 -0.46
N HIS A 11 17.78 -14.60 0.58
CA HIS A 11 16.33 -14.37 0.56
C HIS A 11 16.02 -12.87 0.69
N ALA A 12 16.81 -12.15 1.49
CA ALA A 12 16.74 -10.70 1.58
C ALA A 12 17.12 -10.03 0.25
N GLU A 13 18.12 -10.56 -0.46
CA GLU A 13 18.54 -10.07 -1.78
C GLU A 13 17.49 -10.30 -2.87
N ILE A 14 16.82 -11.47 -2.85
CA ILE A 14 15.68 -11.72 -3.75
C ILE A 14 14.52 -10.79 -3.39
N ALA A 15 14.18 -10.64 -2.11
CA ALA A 15 13.11 -9.73 -1.71
C ALA A 15 13.40 -8.28 -2.15
N SER A 16 14.65 -7.83 -2.03
CA SER A 16 15.05 -6.49 -2.45
C SER A 16 14.95 -6.29 -3.96
N SER A 17 15.21 -7.32 -4.78
CA SER A 17 15.06 -7.23 -6.23
C SER A 17 13.60 -6.97 -6.66
N PHE A 18 12.62 -7.37 -5.85
CA PHE A 18 11.20 -7.15 -6.13
C PHE A 18 10.62 -5.86 -5.54
N ILE A 19 11.40 -5.03 -4.82
CA ILE A 19 10.87 -3.81 -4.18
C ILE A 19 10.15 -2.90 -5.18
N ARG A 20 10.71 -2.70 -6.39
CA ARG A 20 10.09 -1.84 -7.41
C ARG A 20 8.74 -2.38 -7.88
N SER A 21 8.66 -3.68 -8.15
CA SER A 21 7.40 -4.33 -8.54
C SER A 21 6.39 -4.31 -7.39
N GLY A 22 6.84 -4.59 -6.17
CA GLY A 22 6.00 -4.53 -4.97
C GLY A 22 5.43 -3.14 -4.72
N ALA A 23 6.24 -2.10 -4.88
CA ALA A 23 5.78 -0.71 -4.80
C ALA A 23 4.76 -0.37 -5.90
N GLY A 24 4.99 -0.81 -7.13
CA GLY A 24 4.07 -0.59 -8.25
C GLY A 24 2.72 -1.27 -8.03
N PHE A 25 2.71 -2.59 -7.81
CA PHE A 25 1.47 -3.34 -7.60
C PHE A 25 0.79 -2.97 -6.28
N GLY A 26 1.55 -2.74 -5.22
CA GLY A 26 1.02 -2.27 -3.94
C GLY A 26 0.39 -0.88 -4.05
N GLY A 27 1.01 0.04 -4.79
CA GLY A 27 0.43 1.34 -5.10
C GLY A 27 -0.87 1.24 -5.90
N ALA A 28 -0.88 0.42 -6.95
CA ALA A 28 -2.10 0.19 -7.75
C ALA A 28 -3.24 -0.41 -6.93
N ALA A 29 -2.95 -1.43 -6.12
CA ALA A 29 -3.94 -2.02 -5.20
C ALA A 29 -4.42 -1.02 -4.15
N GLY A 30 -3.51 -0.21 -3.59
CA GLY A 30 -3.84 0.87 -2.66
C GLY A 30 -4.79 1.89 -3.28
N LEU A 31 -4.51 2.35 -4.50
CA LEU A 31 -5.40 3.25 -5.24
C LEU A 31 -6.78 2.63 -5.50
N ALA A 32 -6.83 1.34 -5.85
CA ALA A 32 -8.10 0.63 -6.04
C ALA A 32 -8.92 0.59 -4.73
N VAL A 33 -8.29 0.28 -3.60
CA VAL A 33 -8.95 0.30 -2.29
C VAL A 33 -9.47 1.70 -1.96
N LEU A 34 -8.65 2.74 -2.14
CA LEU A 34 -9.08 4.13 -1.90
C LEU A 34 -10.30 4.49 -2.76
N TYR A 35 -10.29 4.12 -4.04
CA TYR A 35 -11.39 4.38 -4.97
C TYR A 35 -12.69 3.68 -4.56
N TYR A 36 -12.62 2.38 -4.21
CA TYR A 36 -13.83 1.60 -3.91
C TYR A 36 -14.42 1.89 -2.53
N THR A 37 -13.59 2.24 -1.56
CA THR A 37 -14.04 2.41 -0.16
C THR A 37 -14.27 3.86 0.22
N ASP A 38 -13.91 4.82 -0.66
CA ASP A 38 -13.92 6.24 -0.34
C ASP A 38 -13.24 6.52 1.01
N TRP A 39 -12.05 5.96 1.21
CA TRP A 39 -11.38 5.97 2.51
C TRP A 39 -10.98 7.38 2.94
N LYS A 40 -11.88 8.03 3.70
CA LYS A 40 -11.76 9.43 4.13
C LYS A 40 -10.44 9.75 4.81
N LEU A 41 -9.93 8.87 5.67
CA LEU A 41 -8.70 9.10 6.44
C LEU A 41 -7.52 9.50 5.53
N VAL A 42 -7.45 8.90 4.34
CA VAL A 42 -6.42 9.19 3.33
C VAL A 42 -6.91 10.24 2.34
N LEU A 43 -8.11 10.05 1.76
CA LEU A 43 -8.57 10.86 0.64
C LEU A 43 -8.89 12.31 0.99
N GLN A 44 -9.16 12.65 2.26
CA GLN A 44 -9.40 14.03 2.69
C GLN A 44 -8.21 14.98 2.43
N TYR A 45 -6.98 14.44 2.32
CA TYR A 45 -5.78 15.22 2.06
C TYR A 45 -5.44 15.33 0.57
N VAL A 46 -6.16 14.62 -0.30
CA VAL A 46 -5.93 14.67 -1.76
C VAL A 46 -6.60 15.93 -2.31
N PRO A 47 -5.86 16.83 -2.99
CA PRO A 47 -6.45 18.02 -3.61
C PRO A 47 -7.61 17.64 -4.55
N ILE A 48 -8.69 18.42 -4.54
CA ILE A 48 -9.92 18.21 -5.32
C ILE A 48 -10.77 17.02 -4.86
N TYR A 49 -10.16 15.87 -4.52
CA TYR A 49 -10.92 14.70 -4.05
C TYR A 49 -11.39 14.85 -2.59
N GLY A 50 -10.60 15.51 -1.75
CA GLY A 50 -10.88 15.71 -0.33
C GLY A 50 -12.12 16.55 -0.06
N SER A 51 -12.48 17.47 -0.95
CA SER A 51 -13.67 18.32 -0.81
C SER A 51 -14.98 17.53 -0.82
N LYS A 52 -14.98 16.27 -1.31
CA LYS A 52 -16.11 15.35 -1.17
C LYS A 52 -16.49 15.09 0.29
N PHE A 53 -15.53 15.23 1.21
CA PHE A 53 -15.71 14.92 2.62
C PHE A 53 -15.89 16.16 3.50
N ASP A 54 -15.92 17.35 2.90
CA ASP A 54 -16.25 18.59 3.57
C ASP A 54 -17.69 18.47 4.06
N LYS A 55 -17.86 18.54 5.38
CA LYS A 55 -19.19 18.69 5.95
C LYS A 55 -19.56 20.15 5.77
N SER A 56 -20.49 20.42 4.85
CA SER A 56 -21.24 21.67 4.90
C SER A 56 -22.20 21.59 6.09
N GLU A 57 -21.72 22.02 7.25
CA GLU A 57 -22.54 22.53 8.35
C GLU A 57 -21.88 23.82 8.86
#